data_AF-A0A1I5M644-F1
#
_entry.id   AF-A0A1I5M644-F1
#
_cell.length_a   1.000
_cell.length_b   1.000
_cell.length_c   1.000
_cell.angle_alpha   90.00
_cell.angle_beta   90.00
_cell.angle_gamma   90.00
#
_symmetry.space_group_name_H-M   'P 1'
#
loop_
_entity.id
_entity.type
_entity.pdbx_description
1 polymer ?
#
loop_
_entity_poly.entity_id
_entity_poly.type
_entity_poly.pdbx_seq_one_letter_code
_entity_poly.pdbx_strand_id
1 'polypeptide(L)'
;MDNERALLGGAVVVVVAALLAAAVVPGAVTPPDDDPVRPGPVRVVDADIATGEITGRTAELDLFATLDHRGNPAKNVTVRFEATDAESGLLVAEDVVAVGDLTAEGERRVSTTLTVPRDGGYELEGVVYRNGTRVDEFSRRVSGVEALTPPYAESNVSFVDDPVLEPVTVSIVDAGADRTTLELGGWLTAVGPSEADSLSVTFVVRQAESNVVAARTSVDAGGLEEGRSETVTTEVSVPSEYNYYVDAILTREGVIVDTAGGVVNLDPTETIDRDESRRDVEFNASDFDRDGGPPDRQTAPGETPAQTPGFGPAVAVLALLTAGLLARRRR
;
A
#
# COMPACT_ATOMS: atom_id res chain seq x y z
N MET A 1 89.34 23.83 47.98
CA MET A 1 88.70 22.58 47.53
C MET A 1 87.23 22.93 47.26
N ASP A 2 86.92 23.78 46.27
CA ASP A 2 85.64 24.50 46.32
C ASP A 2 84.90 24.66 44.99
N ASN A 3 85.34 23.97 43.92
CA ASN A 3 84.68 24.07 42.62
C ASN A 3 83.81 22.83 42.29
N GLU A 4 84.17 21.64 42.79
CA GLU A 4 83.38 20.41 42.58
C GLU A 4 82.10 20.37 43.42
N ARG A 5 82.13 20.89 44.66
CA ARG A 5 80.91 20.95 45.51
C ARG A 5 79.91 22.00 45.02
N ALA A 6 80.40 23.08 44.41
CA ALA A 6 79.56 24.11 43.81
C ALA A 6 78.85 23.61 42.54
N LEU A 7 79.54 22.83 41.71
CA LEU A 7 78.96 22.23 40.50
C LEU A 7 77.97 21.10 40.82
N LEU A 8 78.27 20.24 41.79
CA LEU A 8 77.35 19.20 42.24
C LEU A 8 76.10 19.78 42.93
N GLY A 9 76.27 20.81 43.76
CA GLY A 9 75.14 21.52 44.38
C GLY A 9 74.26 22.22 43.34
N GLY A 10 74.86 22.87 42.34
CA GLY A 10 74.14 23.51 41.24
C GLY A 10 73.37 22.52 40.38
N ALA A 11 73.96 21.38 40.02
CA ALA A 11 73.30 20.36 39.21
C ALA A 11 72.08 19.75 39.91
N VAL A 12 72.17 19.47 41.22
CA VAL A 12 71.02 18.97 41.99
C VAL A 12 69.90 20.00 42.06
N VAL A 13 70.23 21.28 42.27
CA VAL A 13 69.22 22.35 42.29
C VAL A 13 68.54 22.50 40.93
N VAL A 14 69.26 22.41 39.82
CA VAL A 14 68.67 22.48 38.47
C VAL A 14 67.76 21.29 38.21
N VAL A 15 68.15 20.08 38.60
CA VAL A 15 67.31 18.88 38.42
C VAL A 15 66.05 18.96 39.29
N VAL A 16 66.17 19.37 40.55
CA VAL A 16 65.02 19.54 41.45
C VAL A 16 64.10 20.66 40.95
N ALA A 17 64.67 21.78 40.47
CA ALA A 17 63.89 22.87 39.89
C ALA A 17 63.18 22.44 38.59
N ALA A 18 63.83 21.62 37.74
CA ALA A 18 63.22 21.08 36.54
C ALA A 18 62.09 20.09 36.84
N LEU A 19 62.26 19.23 37.85
CA LEU A 19 61.23 18.30 38.30
C LEU A 19 60.05 19.02 38.97
N LEU A 20 60.31 20.06 39.77
CA LEU A 20 59.27 20.89 40.35
C LEU A 20 58.54 21.71 39.28
N ALA A 21 59.25 22.24 38.28
CA ALA A 21 58.62 22.92 37.15
C ALA A 21 57.73 21.97 36.34
N ALA A 22 58.17 20.73 36.11
CA ALA A 22 57.35 19.70 35.45
C ALA A 22 56.11 19.29 36.27
N ALA A 23 56.20 19.31 37.61
CA ALA A 23 55.09 18.96 38.50
C ALA A 23 54.06 20.11 38.69
N VAL A 24 54.47 21.36 38.49
CA VAL A 24 53.63 22.55 38.75
C VAL A 24 52.97 23.10 37.47
N VAL A 25 53.39 22.65 36.28
CA VAL A 25 52.71 22.96 35.01
C VAL A 25 51.63 21.91 34.75
N PRO A 26 50.33 22.23 34.91
CA PRO A 26 49.25 21.33 34.55
C PRO A 26 49.32 21.10 33.04
N GLY A 27 49.51 19.85 32.61
CA GLY A 27 49.58 19.48 31.19
C GLY A 27 50.97 19.30 30.59
N ALA A 28 52.06 19.30 31.38
CA ALA A 28 53.41 19.01 30.87
C ALA A 28 53.63 17.53 30.53
N VAL A 29 52.74 16.64 30.99
CA VAL A 29 52.73 15.21 30.65
C VAL A 29 51.33 14.90 30.10
N THR A 30 51.10 15.22 28.84
CA THR A 30 49.94 14.67 28.12
C THR A 30 50.26 13.20 27.86
N PRO A 31 49.47 12.22 28.34
CA PRO A 31 49.59 10.86 27.85
C PRO A 31 49.49 10.90 26.31
N PRO A 32 50.21 10.03 25.57
CA PRO A 32 50.02 9.96 24.13
C PRO A 32 48.53 9.85 23.86
N ASP A 33 47.98 10.78 23.09
CA ASP A 33 46.62 10.64 22.59
C ASP A 33 46.58 9.27 21.91
N ASP A 34 45.71 8.36 22.36
CA ASP A 34 45.41 7.15 21.61
C ASP A 34 44.91 7.64 20.24
N ASP A 35 45.80 7.67 19.24
CA ASP A 35 45.45 8.04 17.88
C ASP A 35 44.16 7.29 17.53
N PRO A 36 43.07 7.97 17.13
CA PRO A 36 41.80 7.31 16.93
C PRO A 36 41.98 6.21 15.89
N VAL A 37 42.03 4.98 16.38
CA VAL A 37 42.26 3.79 15.57
C VAL A 37 41.19 3.78 14.49
N ARG A 38 41.61 3.80 13.22
CA ARG A 38 40.68 3.86 12.08
C ARG A 38 39.68 2.70 12.23
N PRO A 39 38.36 2.98 12.33
CA PRO A 39 37.36 1.93 12.43
C PRO A 39 37.41 1.03 11.21
N GLY A 40 37.16 -0.26 11.43
CA GLY A 40 37.03 -1.23 10.37
C GLY A 40 35.88 -0.90 9.42
N PRO A 41 35.96 -1.30 8.14
CA PRO A 41 34.84 -1.19 7.22
C PRO A 41 33.64 -2.03 7.72
N VAL A 42 32.45 -1.57 7.36
CA VAL A 42 31.19 -2.30 7.50
C VAL A 42 30.55 -2.26 6.13
N ARG A 43 30.18 -3.42 5.58
CA ARG A 43 29.56 -3.53 4.25
C ARG A 43 28.31 -4.38 4.30
N VAL A 44 27.32 -4.06 3.49
CA VAL A 44 26.18 -4.94 3.21
C VAL A 44 26.65 -5.97 2.18
N VAL A 45 26.73 -7.23 2.57
CA VAL A 45 27.12 -8.33 1.67
C VAL A 45 25.92 -9.06 1.08
N ASP A 46 24.77 -8.95 1.74
CA ASP A 46 23.53 -9.59 1.32
C ASP A 46 22.30 -8.85 1.86
N ALA A 47 21.20 -8.91 1.12
CA ALA A 47 19.93 -8.28 1.49
C ALA A 47 18.75 -9.04 0.87
N ASP A 48 17.80 -9.44 1.73
CA ASP A 48 16.63 -10.24 1.41
C ASP A 48 15.33 -9.55 1.84
N ILE A 49 14.23 -9.98 1.24
CA ILE A 49 12.87 -9.54 1.58
C ILE A 49 11.97 -10.77 1.71
N ALA A 50 11.13 -10.77 2.74
CA ALA A 50 10.04 -11.72 2.90
C ALA A 50 8.72 -10.98 3.22
N THR A 51 7.61 -11.70 3.23
CA THR A 51 6.30 -11.16 3.61
C THR A 51 5.91 -11.63 5.02
N GLY A 52 5.40 -10.70 5.83
CA GLY A 52 4.83 -10.95 7.14
C GLY A 52 3.30 -11.05 7.10
N GLU A 53 2.61 -10.37 8.03
CA GLU A 53 1.14 -10.29 8.02
C GLU A 53 0.61 -9.56 6.77
N ILE A 54 -0.42 -10.13 6.16
CA ILE A 54 -1.13 -9.53 5.02
C ILE A 54 -2.60 -9.33 5.41
N THR A 55 -3.08 -8.10 5.29
CA THR A 55 -4.48 -7.72 5.50
C THR A 55 -5.07 -7.19 4.20
N GLY A 56 -6.38 -6.99 4.14
CA GLY A 56 -7.02 -6.43 2.93
C GLY A 56 -6.52 -5.05 2.52
N ARG A 57 -5.88 -4.29 3.43
CA ARG A 57 -5.41 -2.92 3.17
C ARG A 57 -3.89 -2.75 3.28
N THR A 58 -3.19 -3.65 3.95
CA THR A 58 -1.76 -3.50 4.25
C THR A 58 -1.03 -4.83 4.10
N ALA A 59 0.26 -4.76 3.80
CA ALA A 59 1.17 -5.89 3.82
C ALA A 59 2.40 -5.54 4.65
N GLU A 60 2.86 -6.47 5.47
CA GLU A 60 4.15 -6.39 6.14
C GLU A 60 5.24 -6.95 5.25
N LEU A 61 6.32 -6.18 5.10
CA LEU A 61 7.53 -6.56 4.37
C LEU A 61 8.66 -6.71 5.38
N ASP A 62 9.19 -7.92 5.51
CA ASP A 62 10.33 -8.24 6.35
C ASP A 62 11.62 -8.01 5.57
N LEU A 63 12.43 -7.05 6.00
CA LEU A 63 13.68 -6.69 5.36
C LEU A 63 14.84 -7.25 6.17
N PHE A 64 15.82 -7.84 5.48
CA PHE A 64 17.03 -8.37 6.08
C PHE A 64 18.27 -7.78 5.43
N ALA A 65 19.27 -7.43 6.23
CA ALA A 65 20.58 -6.99 5.78
C ALA A 65 21.68 -7.77 6.51
N THR A 66 22.60 -8.37 5.76
CA THR A 66 23.79 -9.04 6.31
C THR A 66 24.98 -8.10 6.21
N LEU A 67 25.50 -7.70 7.37
CA LEU A 67 26.64 -6.79 7.48
C LEU A 67 27.95 -7.57 7.70
N ASP A 68 28.94 -7.43 6.83
CA ASP A 68 30.32 -7.93 7.05
C ASP A 68 31.18 -6.83 7.68
N HIS A 69 31.86 -7.17 8.77
CA HIS A 69 32.80 -6.30 9.46
C HIS A 69 34.21 -6.93 9.49
N ARG A 70 35.24 -6.11 9.27
CA ARG A 70 36.65 -6.52 9.27
C ARG A 70 37.52 -5.51 10.01
N GLY A 71 38.57 -5.99 10.68
CA GLY A 71 39.58 -5.15 11.34
C GLY A 71 39.12 -4.55 12.66
N ASN A 72 39.47 -3.28 12.89
CA ASN A 72 39.23 -2.61 14.17
C ASN A 72 37.73 -2.40 14.43
N PRO A 73 37.29 -2.37 15.71
CA PRO A 73 35.88 -2.23 16.03
C PRO A 73 35.17 -1.04 15.36
N ALA A 74 33.98 -1.29 14.83
CA ALA A 74 33.07 -0.24 14.35
C ALA A 74 32.01 0.05 15.43
N LYS A 75 32.00 1.28 15.96
CA LYS A 75 31.09 1.69 17.02
C LYS A 75 29.80 2.32 16.50
N ASN A 76 28.72 2.16 17.26
CA ASN A 76 27.41 2.77 17.00
C ASN A 76 26.94 2.57 15.55
N VAL A 77 26.88 1.31 15.13
CA VAL A 77 26.34 0.94 13.82
C VAL A 77 24.81 0.90 13.91
N THR A 78 24.14 1.55 12.97
CA THR A 78 22.68 1.53 12.81
C THR A 78 22.35 1.29 11.34
N VAL A 79 21.21 0.65 11.09
CA VAL A 79 20.67 0.50 9.73
C VAL A 79 19.31 1.18 9.69
N ARG A 80 19.12 2.11 8.77
CA ARG A 80 17.81 2.71 8.50
C ARG A 80 17.22 2.03 7.27
N PHE A 81 16.02 1.49 7.41
CA PHE A 81 15.26 0.87 6.34
C PHE A 81 14.13 1.81 5.94
N GLU A 82 13.90 1.96 4.64
CA GLU A 82 12.90 2.85 4.07
C GLU A 82 12.12 2.10 2.97
N ALA A 83 10.81 2.33 2.92
CA ALA A 83 9.94 1.89 1.84
C ALA A 83 9.35 3.12 1.15
N THR A 84 9.67 3.28 -0.13
CA THR A 84 9.18 4.37 -0.98
C THR A 84 8.24 3.79 -2.03
N ASP A 85 7.07 4.40 -2.18
CA ASP A 85 6.13 4.02 -3.23
C ASP A 85 6.74 4.23 -4.62
N ALA A 86 6.77 3.18 -5.45
CA ALA A 86 7.52 3.18 -6.70
C ALA A 86 6.90 4.06 -7.79
N GLU A 87 5.61 4.40 -7.68
CA GLU A 87 4.89 5.23 -8.65
C GLU A 87 4.97 6.72 -8.29
N SER A 88 4.65 7.06 -7.04
CA SER A 88 4.62 8.44 -6.54
C SER A 88 5.97 8.94 -6.03
N GLY A 89 6.90 8.05 -5.68
CA GLY A 89 8.18 8.39 -5.07
C GLY A 89 8.08 8.89 -3.63
N LEU A 90 6.96 8.66 -2.95
CA LEU A 90 6.72 9.10 -1.57
C LEU A 90 7.22 8.06 -0.56
N LEU A 91 7.90 8.50 0.49
CA LEU A 91 8.26 7.64 1.63
C LEU A 91 6.99 7.21 2.36
N VAL A 92 6.78 5.90 2.46
CA VAL A 92 5.59 5.28 3.05
C VAL A 92 5.85 4.77 4.46
N ALA A 93 6.99 4.12 4.66
CA ALA A 93 7.38 3.57 5.95
C ALA A 93 8.90 3.68 6.14
N GLU A 94 9.33 3.87 7.39
CA GLU A 94 10.74 3.83 7.77
C GLU A 94 10.90 3.16 9.14
N ASP A 95 12.06 2.52 9.35
CA ASP A 95 12.47 2.07 10.67
C ASP A 95 14.00 2.11 10.82
N VAL A 96 14.48 2.28 12.06
CA VAL A 96 15.92 2.36 12.37
C VAL A 96 16.30 1.30 13.38
N VAL A 97 17.14 0.36 12.96
CA VAL A 97 17.62 -0.73 13.81
C VAL A 97 19.01 -0.41 14.33
N ALA A 98 19.16 -0.42 15.66
CA ALA A 98 20.45 -0.30 16.32
C ALA A 98 21.19 -1.65 16.31
N VAL A 99 22.30 -1.72 15.56
CA VAL A 99 23.18 -2.90 15.53
C VAL A 99 24.15 -2.88 16.71
N GLY A 100 24.55 -1.68 17.14
CA GLY A 100 25.49 -1.45 18.23
C GLY A 100 26.95 -1.51 17.76
N ASP A 101 27.82 -2.00 18.63
CA ASP A 101 29.24 -2.12 18.32
C ASP A 101 29.55 -3.46 17.63
N LEU A 102 30.26 -3.40 16.52
CA LEU A 102 30.82 -4.55 15.82
C LEU A 102 32.29 -4.66 16.22
N THR A 103 32.60 -5.57 17.16
CA THR A 103 33.97 -5.78 17.68
C THR A 103 34.64 -7.03 17.13
N ALA A 104 33.84 -8.01 16.70
CA ALA A 104 34.31 -9.24 16.10
C ALA A 104 34.22 -9.14 14.58
N GLU A 105 35.23 -9.68 13.90
CA GLU A 105 35.17 -9.82 12.44
C GLU A 105 34.15 -10.88 12.03
N GLY A 106 33.52 -10.66 10.87
CA GLY A 106 32.56 -11.58 10.28
C GLY A 106 31.21 -10.93 9.98
N GLU A 107 30.22 -11.78 9.73
CA GLU A 107 28.89 -11.37 9.28
C GLU A 107 27.90 -11.28 10.43
N ARG A 108 27.01 -10.28 10.37
CA ARG A 108 25.89 -10.10 11.28
C ARG A 108 24.63 -9.74 10.50
N ARG A 109 23.59 -10.57 10.64
CA ARG A 109 22.27 -10.31 10.07
C ARG A 109 21.48 -9.37 10.98
N VAL A 110 20.78 -8.43 10.37
CA VAL A 110 19.91 -7.42 10.99
C VAL A 110 18.60 -7.44 10.21
N SER A 111 17.47 -7.25 10.88
CA SER A 111 16.16 -7.27 10.23
C SER A 111 15.19 -6.28 10.85
N THR A 112 14.20 -5.87 10.05
CA THR A 112 13.02 -5.11 10.49
C THR A 112 11.80 -5.51 9.66
N THR A 113 10.62 -5.08 10.08
CA THR A 113 9.35 -5.25 9.39
C THR A 113 8.77 -3.87 9.10
N LEU A 114 8.45 -3.60 7.84
CA LEU A 114 7.79 -2.37 7.40
C LEU A 114 6.37 -2.67 6.95
N THR A 115 5.38 -1.98 7.51
CA THR A 115 3.98 -2.07 7.07
C THR A 115 3.71 -1.05 5.98
N VAL A 116 3.30 -1.53 4.80
CA VAL A 116 2.94 -0.69 3.65
C VAL A 116 1.48 -0.94 3.24
N PRO A 117 0.83 -0.02 2.50
CA PRO A 117 -0.43 -0.32 1.83
C PRO A 117 -0.31 -1.55 0.93
N ARG A 118 -1.36 -2.37 0.86
CA ARG A 118 -1.42 -3.54 -0.02
C ARG A 118 -1.82 -3.10 -1.43
N ASP A 119 -0.95 -2.28 -2.03
CA ASP A 119 -1.17 -1.64 -3.32
C ASP A 119 0.16 -1.40 -4.04
N GLY A 120 0.17 -1.55 -5.36
CA GLY A 120 1.28 -1.22 -6.24
C GLY A 120 2.62 -1.89 -5.93
N GLY A 121 3.68 -1.09 -5.95
CA GLY A 121 5.06 -1.55 -5.75
C GLY A 121 5.89 -0.58 -4.94
N TYR A 122 6.96 -1.08 -4.33
CA TYR A 122 7.80 -0.31 -3.41
C TYR A 122 9.29 -0.48 -3.76
N GLU A 123 10.03 0.62 -3.67
CA GLU A 123 11.48 0.64 -3.58
C GLU A 123 11.89 0.61 -2.10
N LEU A 124 12.62 -0.44 -1.74
CA LEU A 124 13.07 -0.72 -0.39
C LEU A 124 14.57 -0.42 -0.30
N GLU A 125 14.94 0.56 0.51
CA GLU A 125 16.33 0.98 0.73
C GLU A 125 16.76 0.65 2.16
N GLY A 126 18.01 0.21 2.33
CA GLY A 126 18.64 0.11 3.64
C GLY A 126 19.97 0.84 3.66
N VAL A 127 20.08 1.83 4.54
CA VAL A 127 21.27 2.68 4.69
C VAL A 127 21.99 2.38 6.00
N VAL A 128 23.26 2.00 5.90
CA VAL A 128 24.10 1.70 7.06
C VAL A 128 24.83 2.96 7.51
N TYR A 129 24.69 3.31 8.78
CA TYR A 129 25.40 4.40 9.42
C TYR A 129 26.37 3.87 10.46
N ARG A 130 27.52 4.54 10.60
CA ARG A 130 28.47 4.36 11.70
C ARG A 130 28.75 5.71 12.32
N ASN A 131 28.45 5.88 13.60
CA ASN A 131 28.52 7.20 14.28
C ASN A 131 27.84 8.32 13.47
N GLY A 132 26.65 8.04 12.90
CA GLY A 132 25.88 9.00 12.11
C GLY A 132 26.42 9.29 10.69
N THR A 133 27.52 8.66 10.27
CA THR A 133 28.03 8.78 8.90
C THR A 133 27.59 7.58 8.07
N ARG A 134 27.00 7.81 6.89
CA ARG A 134 26.66 6.75 5.93
C ARG A 134 27.93 6.01 5.51
N VAL A 135 27.92 4.69 5.61
CA VAL A 135 29.07 3.85 5.23
C VAL A 135 28.75 2.87 4.10
N ASP A 136 27.49 2.47 3.95
CA ASP A 136 27.05 1.60 2.87
C ASP A 136 25.52 1.69 2.65
N GLU A 137 25.03 1.15 1.55
CA GLU A 137 23.60 1.09 1.22
C GLU A 137 23.23 -0.14 0.39
N PHE A 138 21.96 -0.52 0.39
CA PHE A 138 21.38 -1.44 -0.59
C PHE A 138 19.98 -0.98 -0.99
N SER A 139 19.55 -1.40 -2.19
CA SER A 139 18.20 -1.17 -2.69
C SER A 139 17.62 -2.44 -3.33
N ARG A 140 16.32 -2.63 -3.17
CA ARG A 140 15.51 -3.71 -3.74
C ARG A 140 14.16 -3.15 -4.18
N ARG A 141 13.50 -3.84 -5.11
CA ARG A 141 12.15 -3.49 -5.55
C ARG A 141 11.22 -4.68 -5.40
N VAL A 142 10.01 -4.38 -4.94
CA VAL A 142 8.88 -5.31 -4.90
C VAL A 142 7.76 -4.71 -5.74
N SER A 143 7.03 -5.55 -6.45
CA SER A 143 5.92 -5.14 -7.31
C SER A 143 4.76 -6.11 -7.14
N GLY A 144 3.53 -5.63 -7.37
CA GLY A 144 2.33 -6.46 -7.28
C GLY A 144 1.94 -6.78 -5.84
N VAL A 145 2.13 -5.85 -4.90
CA VAL A 145 1.77 -6.06 -3.48
C VAL A 145 0.25 -6.22 -3.32
N GLU A 146 -0.54 -5.61 -4.21
CA GLU A 146 -1.99 -5.79 -4.32
C GLU A 146 -2.41 -7.25 -4.60
N ALA A 147 -1.52 -8.07 -5.15
CA ALA A 147 -1.79 -9.47 -5.46
C ALA A 147 -1.57 -10.42 -4.27
N LEU A 148 -1.01 -9.92 -3.15
CA LEU A 148 -0.80 -10.73 -1.96
C LEU A 148 -2.15 -11.07 -1.30
N THR A 149 -2.51 -12.34 -1.22
CA THR A 149 -3.79 -12.75 -0.62
C THR A 149 -3.70 -12.77 0.91
N PRO A 150 -4.56 -12.06 1.64
CA PRO A 150 -4.63 -12.18 3.10
C PRO A 150 -5.00 -13.60 3.54
N PRO A 151 -4.50 -14.12 4.67
CA PRO A 151 -4.78 -15.49 5.11
C PRO A 151 -6.27 -15.81 5.25
N TYR A 152 -7.07 -14.84 5.69
CA TYR A 152 -8.52 -15.01 5.81
C TYR A 152 -9.23 -15.12 4.43
N ALA A 153 -8.59 -14.66 3.36
CA ALA A 153 -9.05 -14.76 1.97
C ALA A 153 -8.38 -15.92 1.21
N GLU A 154 -7.29 -16.51 1.72
CA GLU A 154 -6.63 -17.68 1.12
C GLU A 154 -7.52 -18.91 1.22
N SER A 155 -8.13 -19.34 0.12
CA SER A 155 -8.98 -20.53 0.08
C SER A 155 -8.32 -21.64 -0.72
N ASN A 156 -8.40 -22.86 -0.19
CA ASN A 156 -8.06 -24.09 -0.94
C ASN A 156 -9.17 -24.48 -1.92
N VAL A 157 -10.27 -23.74 -1.96
CA VAL A 157 -11.42 -23.96 -2.83
C VAL A 157 -11.65 -22.69 -3.65
N SER A 158 -11.72 -22.85 -4.96
CA SER A 158 -12.07 -21.80 -5.91
C SER A 158 -13.11 -22.32 -6.91
N PHE A 159 -13.72 -21.43 -7.68
CA PHE A 159 -14.41 -21.86 -8.89
C PHE A 159 -13.40 -22.50 -9.86
N VAL A 160 -13.88 -23.40 -10.71
CA VAL A 160 -13.04 -24.04 -11.73
C VAL A 160 -12.51 -22.99 -12.70
N ASP A 161 -11.20 -23.00 -12.93
CA ASP A 161 -10.53 -22.23 -13.97
C ASP A 161 -10.07 -23.21 -15.07
N ASP A 162 -11.02 -23.63 -15.90
CA ASP A 162 -10.80 -24.58 -17.00
C ASP A 162 -11.42 -24.03 -18.29
N PRO A 163 -10.71 -24.10 -19.44
CA PRO A 163 -11.19 -23.52 -20.69
C PRO A 163 -12.41 -24.24 -21.28
N VAL A 164 -12.76 -25.43 -20.78
CA VAL A 164 -13.89 -26.25 -21.25
C VAL A 164 -15.08 -26.19 -20.29
N LEU A 165 -14.83 -26.06 -18.99
CA LEU A 165 -15.88 -26.02 -17.97
C LEU A 165 -16.22 -24.59 -17.57
N GLU A 166 -17.47 -24.20 -17.76
CA GLU A 166 -17.97 -22.93 -17.24
C GLU A 166 -18.10 -23.01 -15.71
N PRO A 167 -17.56 -22.03 -14.95
CA PRO A 167 -17.59 -22.05 -13.50
C PRO A 167 -19.01 -21.92 -12.92
N VAL A 168 -19.92 -21.32 -13.68
CA VAL A 168 -21.34 -21.21 -13.36
C VAL A 168 -22.12 -21.95 -14.43
N THR A 169 -22.94 -22.91 -14.02
CA THR A 169 -23.89 -23.60 -14.90
C THR A 169 -25.30 -23.14 -14.59
N VAL A 170 -26.14 -23.09 -15.61
CA VAL A 170 -27.56 -22.80 -15.46
C VAL A 170 -28.35 -23.79 -16.29
N SER A 171 -29.38 -24.37 -15.69
CA SER A 171 -30.34 -25.22 -16.38
C SER A 171 -31.77 -24.78 -16.06
N ILE A 172 -32.71 -25.02 -16.98
CA ILE A 172 -34.12 -24.73 -16.76
C ILE A 172 -34.78 -25.99 -16.18
N VAL A 173 -35.31 -25.87 -14.96
CA VAL A 173 -36.05 -26.94 -14.28
C VAL A 173 -37.51 -26.94 -14.70
N ASP A 174 -38.10 -25.74 -14.74
CA ASP A 174 -39.50 -25.54 -15.10
C ASP A 174 -39.68 -24.18 -15.80
N ALA A 175 -40.54 -24.14 -16.82
CA ALA A 175 -40.82 -22.94 -17.60
C ALA A 175 -42.32 -22.65 -17.61
N GLY A 176 -42.73 -21.67 -16.81
CA GLY A 176 -44.08 -21.14 -16.76
C GLY A 176 -44.26 -19.88 -17.60
N ALA A 177 -45.51 -19.42 -17.72
CA ALA A 177 -45.85 -18.23 -18.50
C ALA A 177 -45.20 -16.94 -17.95
N ASP A 178 -45.20 -16.75 -16.63
CA ASP A 178 -44.68 -15.52 -16.00
C ASP A 178 -43.31 -15.72 -15.32
N ARG A 179 -42.95 -16.97 -15.02
CA ARG A 179 -41.78 -17.33 -14.21
C ARG A 179 -41.09 -18.56 -14.78
N THR A 180 -39.76 -18.54 -14.77
CA THR A 180 -38.90 -19.68 -15.08
C THR A 180 -38.13 -20.06 -13.83
N THR A 181 -38.12 -21.36 -13.50
CA THR A 181 -37.29 -21.92 -12.43
C THR A 181 -35.98 -22.41 -13.04
N LEU A 182 -34.89 -21.87 -12.51
CA LEU A 182 -33.52 -22.16 -12.91
C LEU A 182 -32.84 -22.98 -11.81
N GLU A 183 -32.13 -24.04 -12.19
CA GLU A 183 -31.10 -24.63 -11.34
C GLU A 183 -29.78 -23.94 -11.67
N LEU A 184 -29.17 -23.36 -10.64
CA LEU A 184 -27.87 -22.72 -10.70
C LEU A 184 -26.85 -23.68 -10.11
N GLY A 185 -25.75 -23.89 -10.82
CA GLY A 185 -24.62 -24.70 -10.38
C GLY A 185 -23.34 -23.88 -10.32
N GLY A 186 -22.50 -24.16 -9.32
CA GLY A 186 -21.14 -23.64 -9.22
C GLY A 186 -20.16 -24.80 -9.21
N TRP A 187 -19.26 -24.86 -10.20
CA TRP A 187 -18.17 -25.84 -10.22
C TRP A 187 -17.03 -25.35 -9.36
N LEU A 188 -16.75 -26.06 -8.28
CA LEU A 188 -15.70 -25.74 -7.33
C LEU A 188 -14.58 -26.77 -7.42
N THR A 189 -13.33 -26.34 -7.32
CA THR A 189 -12.15 -27.22 -7.23
C THR A 189 -11.48 -27.03 -5.89
N ALA A 190 -11.29 -28.12 -5.15
CA ALA A 190 -10.56 -28.13 -3.90
C ALA A 190 -9.11 -28.60 -4.13
N VAL A 191 -8.14 -27.70 -4.03
CA VAL A 191 -6.69 -28.03 -4.11
C VAL A 191 -6.15 -28.61 -2.79
N GLY A 192 -6.88 -28.42 -1.69
CA GLY A 192 -6.58 -28.93 -0.36
C GLY A 192 -7.87 -29.28 0.38
N PRO A 193 -7.79 -29.89 1.58
CA PRO A 193 -8.99 -30.18 2.36
C PRO A 193 -9.73 -28.88 2.72
N SER A 194 -11.06 -28.93 2.67
CA SER A 194 -11.94 -27.86 3.16
C SER A 194 -12.72 -28.34 4.39
N GLU A 195 -12.86 -27.47 5.39
CA GLU A 195 -13.67 -27.78 6.56
C GLU A 195 -15.15 -27.75 6.19
N ALA A 196 -15.93 -28.68 6.73
CA ALA A 196 -17.39 -28.65 6.61
C ALA A 196 -17.96 -27.35 7.20
N ASP A 197 -19.02 -26.81 6.60
CA ASP A 197 -19.74 -25.59 7.02
C ASP A 197 -18.94 -24.27 6.99
N SER A 198 -17.69 -24.29 6.49
CA SER A 198 -16.87 -23.07 6.40
C SER A 198 -17.17 -22.23 5.15
N LEU A 199 -17.73 -22.84 4.10
CA LEU A 199 -17.90 -22.24 2.77
C LEU A 199 -19.37 -22.19 2.34
N SER A 200 -19.74 -21.10 1.67
CA SER A 200 -21.05 -20.96 1.01
C SER A 200 -20.90 -20.23 -0.33
N VAL A 201 -21.65 -20.68 -1.32
CA VAL A 201 -21.81 -19.98 -2.60
C VAL A 201 -23.13 -19.23 -2.58
N THR A 202 -23.07 -17.91 -2.79
CA THR A 202 -24.26 -17.06 -3.01
C THR A 202 -24.39 -16.74 -4.48
N PHE A 203 -25.52 -17.09 -5.08
CA PHE A 203 -25.88 -16.69 -6.43
C PHE A 203 -26.77 -15.45 -6.40
N VAL A 204 -26.41 -14.45 -7.21
CA VAL A 204 -27.19 -13.22 -7.42
C VAL A 204 -27.60 -13.16 -8.89
N VAL A 205 -28.90 -13.13 -9.14
CA VAL A 205 -29.44 -13.09 -10.51
C VAL A 205 -29.95 -11.68 -10.80
N ARG A 206 -29.34 -11.01 -11.77
CA ARG A 206 -29.66 -9.62 -12.16
C ARG A 206 -30.21 -9.57 -13.56
N GLN A 207 -31.35 -8.89 -13.74
CA GLN A 207 -31.94 -8.66 -15.06
C GLN A 207 -31.00 -7.77 -15.87
N ALA A 208 -30.67 -8.17 -17.09
CA ALA A 208 -29.53 -7.65 -17.84
C ALA A 208 -29.68 -6.17 -18.24
N GLU A 209 -30.89 -5.74 -18.59
CA GLU A 209 -31.16 -4.38 -19.09
C GLU A 209 -31.20 -3.33 -17.97
N SER A 210 -31.84 -3.66 -16.85
CA SER A 210 -32.11 -2.75 -15.72
C SER A 210 -31.12 -2.91 -14.57
N ASN A 211 -30.31 -3.98 -14.58
CA ASN A 211 -29.43 -4.41 -13.48
C ASN A 211 -30.14 -4.66 -12.14
N VAL A 212 -31.48 -4.79 -12.15
CA VAL A 212 -32.26 -5.10 -10.95
C VAL A 212 -32.03 -6.55 -10.54
N VAL A 213 -31.75 -6.79 -9.26
CA VAL A 213 -31.66 -8.14 -8.70
C VAL A 213 -33.04 -8.79 -8.74
N ALA A 214 -33.20 -9.78 -9.60
CA ALA A 214 -34.43 -10.56 -9.72
C ALA A 214 -34.52 -11.62 -8.61
N ALA A 215 -33.38 -12.18 -8.20
CA ALA A 215 -33.31 -13.14 -7.10
C ALA A 215 -31.92 -13.25 -6.49
N ARG A 216 -31.87 -13.78 -5.26
CA ARG A 216 -30.65 -14.15 -4.53
C ARG A 216 -30.90 -15.44 -3.77
N THR A 217 -29.97 -16.39 -3.86
CA THR A 217 -30.02 -17.67 -3.15
C THR A 217 -28.61 -18.08 -2.73
N SER A 218 -28.50 -18.92 -1.70
CA SER A 218 -27.21 -19.39 -1.18
C SER A 218 -27.27 -20.89 -0.93
N VAL A 219 -26.13 -21.56 -1.08
CA VAL A 219 -25.95 -23.00 -0.83
C VAL A 219 -24.65 -23.24 -0.08
N ASP A 220 -24.63 -24.24 0.79
CA ASP A 220 -23.42 -24.67 1.50
C ASP A 220 -22.45 -25.36 0.53
N ALA A 221 -21.16 -25.07 0.67
CA ALA A 221 -20.10 -25.53 -0.22
C ALA A 221 -18.89 -26.12 0.54
N GLY A 222 -19.06 -26.43 1.83
CA GLY A 222 -18.02 -27.04 2.65
C GLY A 222 -17.92 -28.56 2.47
N GLY A 223 -16.82 -29.14 2.96
CA GLY A 223 -16.62 -30.60 3.01
C GLY A 223 -16.18 -31.24 1.69
N LEU A 224 -15.66 -30.44 0.76
CA LEU A 224 -15.11 -30.92 -0.51
C LEU A 224 -13.84 -31.75 -0.29
N GLU A 225 -13.75 -32.89 -0.97
CA GLU A 225 -12.58 -33.76 -0.94
C GLU A 225 -11.41 -33.13 -1.72
N GLU A 226 -10.21 -33.22 -1.14
CA GLU A 226 -8.98 -32.71 -1.77
C GLU A 226 -8.76 -33.33 -3.16
N GLY A 227 -8.37 -32.47 -4.11
CA GLY A 227 -8.06 -32.84 -5.49
C GLY A 227 -9.29 -33.13 -6.35
N ARG A 228 -10.50 -32.81 -5.87
CA ARG A 228 -11.74 -33.01 -6.63
C ARG A 228 -12.38 -31.70 -7.04
N SER A 229 -13.09 -31.79 -8.17
CA SER A 229 -14.04 -30.77 -8.59
C SER A 229 -15.45 -31.30 -8.38
N GLU A 230 -16.29 -30.50 -7.74
CA GLU A 230 -17.69 -30.84 -7.45
C GLU A 230 -18.61 -29.67 -7.82
N THR A 231 -19.85 -29.98 -8.17
CA THR A 231 -20.87 -28.97 -8.41
C THR A 231 -21.75 -28.82 -7.17
N VAL A 232 -21.90 -27.59 -6.71
CA VAL A 232 -22.96 -27.23 -5.76
C VAL A 232 -24.13 -26.62 -6.52
N THR A 233 -25.35 -27.06 -6.25
CA THR A 233 -26.55 -26.60 -6.97
C THR A 233 -27.63 -26.04 -6.06
N THR A 234 -28.42 -25.10 -6.57
CA THR A 234 -29.59 -24.54 -5.90
C THR A 234 -30.58 -24.02 -6.94
N GLU A 235 -31.87 -23.98 -6.60
CA GLU A 235 -32.92 -23.51 -7.50
C GLU A 235 -33.35 -22.08 -7.19
N VAL A 236 -33.73 -21.35 -8.24
CA VAL A 236 -34.27 -20.00 -8.12
C VAL A 236 -35.34 -19.73 -9.17
N SER A 237 -36.35 -18.93 -8.83
CA SER A 237 -37.41 -18.56 -9.76
C SER A 237 -37.30 -17.09 -10.15
N VAL A 238 -37.17 -16.82 -11.45
CA VAL A 238 -37.04 -15.48 -12.04
C VAL A 238 -38.18 -15.19 -13.01
N PRO A 239 -38.50 -13.92 -13.30
CA PRO A 239 -39.44 -13.59 -14.37
C PRO A 239 -39.02 -14.20 -15.72
N SER A 240 -39.99 -14.73 -16.47
CA SER A 240 -39.76 -15.24 -17.82
C SER A 240 -39.44 -14.11 -18.81
N GLU A 241 -38.91 -14.46 -19.98
CA GLU A 241 -38.72 -13.56 -21.14
C GLU A 241 -37.68 -12.44 -20.96
N TYR A 242 -36.76 -12.56 -20.00
CA TYR A 242 -35.63 -11.63 -19.85
C TYR A 242 -34.28 -12.35 -19.80
N ASN A 243 -33.24 -11.65 -20.23
CA ASN A 243 -31.87 -12.10 -20.04
C ASN A 243 -31.35 -11.71 -18.65
N TYR A 244 -30.49 -12.56 -18.08
CA TYR A 244 -29.95 -12.38 -16.74
C TYR A 244 -28.45 -12.59 -16.68
N TYR A 245 -27.77 -11.78 -15.87
CA TYR A 245 -26.45 -12.10 -15.35
C TYR A 245 -26.59 -12.89 -14.05
N VAL A 246 -25.76 -13.92 -13.88
CA VAL A 246 -25.66 -14.70 -12.65
C VAL A 246 -24.28 -14.49 -12.06
N ASP A 247 -24.20 -13.82 -10.92
CA ASP A 247 -22.96 -13.65 -10.17
C ASP A 247 -22.91 -14.72 -9.06
N ALA A 248 -21.90 -15.59 -9.08
CA ALA A 248 -21.64 -16.59 -8.05
C ALA A 248 -20.50 -16.10 -7.14
N ILE A 249 -20.75 -16.01 -5.85
CA ILE A 249 -19.82 -15.45 -4.86
C ILE A 249 -19.51 -16.55 -3.85
N LEU A 250 -18.28 -17.06 -3.88
CA LEU A 250 -17.79 -18.02 -2.89
C LEU A 250 -17.30 -17.24 -1.67
N THR A 251 -17.84 -17.60 -0.50
CA THR A 251 -17.47 -16.97 0.76
C THR A 251 -17.04 -18.00 1.79
N ARG A 252 -16.06 -17.61 2.61
CA ARG A 252 -15.69 -18.32 3.84
C ARG A 252 -15.96 -17.43 5.03
N GLU A 253 -16.86 -17.85 5.92
CA GLU A 253 -17.23 -17.07 7.12
C GLU A 253 -17.58 -15.59 6.82
N GLY A 254 -18.20 -15.33 5.65
CA GLY A 254 -18.57 -13.99 5.20
C GLY A 254 -17.48 -13.19 4.47
N VAL A 255 -16.27 -13.73 4.32
CA VAL A 255 -15.21 -13.17 3.48
C VAL A 255 -15.36 -13.71 2.06
N ILE A 256 -15.37 -12.83 1.05
CA ILE A 256 -15.31 -13.23 -0.36
C ILE A 256 -13.93 -13.81 -0.65
N VAL A 257 -13.90 -15.06 -1.11
CA VAL A 257 -12.66 -15.75 -1.48
C VAL A 257 -12.52 -15.91 -2.99
N ASP A 258 -13.64 -16.02 -3.72
CA ASP A 258 -13.64 -16.12 -5.17
C ASP A 258 -15.00 -15.69 -5.77
N THR A 259 -15.01 -15.31 -7.04
CA THR A 259 -16.22 -14.91 -7.76
C THR A 259 -16.21 -15.43 -9.19
N ALA A 260 -17.36 -15.91 -9.65
CA ALA A 260 -17.57 -16.31 -11.04
C ALA A 260 -18.86 -15.71 -11.59
N GLY A 261 -18.97 -15.68 -12.92
CA GLY A 261 -20.13 -15.15 -13.62
C GLY A 261 -20.67 -16.13 -14.65
N GLY A 262 -21.98 -16.08 -14.87
CA GLY A 262 -22.68 -16.77 -15.95
C GLY A 262 -23.79 -15.89 -16.53
N VAL A 263 -24.42 -16.35 -17.61
CA VAL A 263 -25.53 -15.67 -18.26
C VAL A 263 -26.70 -16.63 -18.46
N VAL A 264 -27.92 -16.08 -18.49
CA VAL A 264 -29.14 -16.81 -18.82
C VAL A 264 -29.86 -16.04 -19.91
N ASN A 265 -30.07 -16.70 -21.05
CA ASN A 265 -30.75 -16.12 -22.19
C ASN A 265 -32.18 -16.66 -22.26
N LEU A 266 -33.15 -15.94 -21.64
CA LEU A 266 -34.58 -16.29 -21.72
C LEU A 266 -35.37 -15.34 -22.62
N ASP A 267 -34.78 -14.20 -23.02
CA ASP A 267 -35.40 -13.31 -24.00
C ASP A 267 -35.36 -14.01 -25.38
N PRO A 268 -36.50 -14.19 -26.07
CA PRO A 268 -36.53 -14.84 -27.38
C PRO A 268 -35.98 -13.95 -28.51
N THR A 269 -35.76 -12.66 -28.27
CA THR A 269 -35.38 -11.65 -29.26
C THR A 269 -33.95 -11.14 -29.13
N GLU A 270 -33.36 -11.25 -27.95
CA GLU A 270 -32.00 -10.78 -27.66
C GLU A 270 -31.21 -11.86 -26.90
N THR A 271 -29.91 -11.94 -27.13
CA THR A 271 -29.00 -12.78 -26.35
C THR A 271 -27.82 -11.96 -25.87
N ILE A 272 -27.35 -12.25 -24.67
CA ILE A 272 -26.16 -11.66 -24.06
C ILE A 272 -25.07 -12.71 -23.88
N ASP A 273 -23.83 -12.24 -23.92
CA ASP A 273 -22.64 -13.02 -23.59
C ASP A 273 -21.98 -12.47 -22.32
N ARG A 274 -21.26 -13.33 -21.58
CA ARG A 274 -20.54 -12.94 -20.36
C ARG A 274 -19.45 -11.92 -20.64
N ASP A 275 -18.75 -12.06 -21.76
CA ASP A 275 -17.55 -11.28 -22.11
C ASP A 275 -17.84 -10.07 -23.01
N GLU A 276 -19.12 -9.72 -23.21
CA GLU A 276 -19.45 -8.54 -24.01
C GLU A 276 -19.08 -7.27 -23.21
N SER A 277 -18.00 -6.61 -23.64
CA SER A 277 -17.60 -5.31 -23.09
C SER A 277 -18.72 -4.30 -23.36
N ARG A 278 -19.28 -3.71 -22.30
CA ARG A 278 -20.24 -2.59 -22.40
C ARG A 278 -19.67 -1.56 -23.36
N ARG A 279 -20.36 -1.31 -24.47
CA ARG A 279 -19.99 -0.21 -25.37
C ARG A 279 -20.19 1.09 -24.57
N ASP A 280 -19.13 1.88 -24.44
CA ASP A 280 -19.24 3.26 -23.99
C ASP A 280 -20.15 3.99 -24.97
N VAL A 281 -21.43 4.12 -24.61
CA VAL A 281 -22.33 5.02 -25.32
C VAL A 281 -21.90 6.41 -24.90
N GLU A 282 -21.11 7.06 -25.75
CA GLU A 282 -20.73 8.45 -25.58
C GLU A 282 -22.01 9.29 -25.51
N PHE A 283 -22.35 9.73 -24.30
CA PHE A 283 -23.48 10.61 -24.07
C PHE A 283 -23.23 11.93 -24.82
N ASN A 284 -23.85 12.05 -26.00
CA ASN A 284 -23.81 13.24 -26.83
C ASN A 284 -25.01 14.13 -26.47
N ALA A 285 -24.75 15.17 -25.67
CA ALA A 285 -25.76 16.14 -25.24
C ALA A 285 -26.43 16.89 -26.42
N SER A 286 -25.87 16.82 -27.62
CA SER A 286 -26.44 17.37 -28.86
C SER A 286 -27.72 16.67 -29.33
N ASP A 287 -27.98 15.44 -28.89
CA ASP A 287 -29.21 14.70 -29.25
C ASP A 287 -30.46 15.23 -28.53
N PHE A 288 -30.29 16.15 -27.57
CA PHE A 288 -31.37 16.78 -26.82
C PHE A 288 -31.64 18.24 -27.23
N ASP A 289 -30.87 18.80 -28.16
CA ASP A 289 -31.18 20.10 -28.75
C ASP A 289 -32.33 19.93 -29.75
N ARG A 290 -33.55 20.06 -29.23
CA ARG A 290 -34.69 20.36 -30.11
C ARG A 290 -34.48 21.75 -30.67
N ASP A 291 -34.37 21.84 -31.99
CA ASP A 291 -34.59 23.06 -32.78
C ASP A 291 -36.01 23.58 -32.52
N GLY A 292 -36.17 24.29 -31.40
CA GLY A 292 -37.41 24.90 -30.95
C GLY A 292 -37.17 26.40 -30.80
N GLY A 293 -37.41 27.13 -31.90
CA GLY A 293 -37.29 28.59 -31.93
C GLY A 293 -38.06 29.27 -30.78
N PRO A 294 -37.56 30.40 -30.27
CA PRO A 294 -38.12 31.05 -29.09
C PRO A 294 -39.57 31.51 -29.33
N PRO A 295 -40.50 31.26 -28.40
CA PRO A 295 -41.87 31.75 -28.53
C PRO A 295 -41.94 33.27 -28.31
N ASP A 296 -42.72 33.93 -29.17
CA ASP A 296 -43.06 35.35 -29.10
C ASP A 296 -43.60 35.74 -27.72
N ARG A 297 -42.89 36.63 -27.04
CA ARG A 297 -43.31 37.22 -25.76
C ARG A 297 -44.05 38.52 -26.04
N GLN A 298 -45.37 38.52 -25.89
CA GLN A 298 -46.19 39.74 -25.85
C GLN A 298 -45.79 40.60 -24.64
N THR A 299 -45.52 41.87 -24.90
CA THR A 299 -45.09 42.88 -23.92
C THR A 299 -46.27 43.74 -23.48
N ALA A 300 -46.51 43.82 -22.17
CA ALA A 300 -47.15 44.98 -21.53
C ALA A 300 -46.67 45.11 -20.07
N PRO A 301 -46.58 46.34 -19.51
CA PRO A 301 -45.42 46.72 -18.69
C PRO A 301 -45.76 46.91 -17.21
N GLY A 302 -44.81 46.52 -16.35
CA GLY A 302 -44.80 46.81 -14.93
C GLY A 302 -43.36 46.91 -14.43
N GLU A 303 -42.90 48.14 -14.24
CA GLU A 303 -41.57 48.46 -13.72
C GLU A 303 -41.41 48.00 -12.27
N THR A 304 -40.33 47.29 -11.96
CA THR A 304 -39.69 47.34 -10.64
C THR A 304 -38.19 47.09 -10.81
N PRO A 305 -37.30 48.03 -10.44
CA PRO A 305 -35.88 47.88 -10.69
C PRO A 305 -35.27 46.88 -9.71
N ALA A 306 -34.58 45.87 -10.24
CA ALA A 306 -33.75 44.97 -9.47
C ALA A 306 -32.51 45.73 -8.96
N GLN A 307 -32.46 45.93 -7.64
CA GLN A 307 -31.26 46.42 -6.95
C GLN A 307 -30.24 45.28 -6.88
N THR A 308 -29.25 45.32 -7.76
CA THR A 308 -28.04 44.50 -7.65
C THR A 308 -27.16 45.06 -6.53
N PRO A 309 -26.78 44.28 -5.50
CA PRO A 309 -25.80 44.72 -4.50
C PRO A 309 -24.40 44.69 -5.14
N GLY A 310 -24.06 45.74 -5.87
CA GLY A 310 -22.72 45.98 -6.42
C GLY A 310 -21.98 46.96 -5.52
N PHE A 311 -20.82 46.57 -5.00
CA PHE A 311 -19.91 47.49 -4.33
C PHE A 311 -19.45 48.55 -5.35
N GLY A 312 -19.99 49.76 -5.22
CA GLY A 312 -19.74 50.85 -6.14
C GLY A 312 -18.30 51.39 -6.08
N PRO A 313 -17.87 52.13 -7.12
CA PRO A 313 -16.49 52.62 -7.28
C PRO A 313 -15.98 53.49 -6.13
N ALA A 314 -16.86 54.02 -5.27
CA ALA A 314 -16.49 54.77 -4.07
C ALA A 314 -15.76 53.91 -3.02
N VAL A 315 -16.07 52.61 -2.91
CA VAL A 315 -15.40 51.70 -1.96
C VAL A 315 -13.96 51.40 -2.41
N ALA A 316 -13.73 51.29 -3.72
CA ALA A 316 -12.40 51.08 -4.29
C ALA A 316 -11.45 52.27 -4.04
N VAL A 317 -11.97 53.50 -4.08
CA VAL A 317 -11.17 54.72 -3.79
C VAL A 317 -10.81 54.82 -2.30
N LEU A 318 -11.71 54.43 -1.40
CA LEU A 318 -11.44 54.39 0.05
C LEU A 318 -10.40 53.32 0.43
N ALA A 319 -10.40 52.17 -0.26
CA ALA A 319 -9.39 51.12 -0.06
C ALA A 319 -7.98 51.57 -0.50
N LEU A 320 -7.87 52.31 -1.61
CA LEU A 320 -6.58 52.83 -2.08
C LEU A 320 -6.02 53.94 -1.19
N LEU A 321 -6.87 54.79 -0.61
CA LEU A 321 -6.46 55.85 0.31
C LEU A 321 -5.99 55.28 1.66
N THR A 322 -6.62 54.21 2.17
CA THR A 322 -6.19 53.56 3.42
C THR A 322 -4.87 52.79 3.25
N ALA A 323 -4.67 52.12 2.12
CA ALA A 323 -3.41 51.45 1.79
C ALA A 323 -2.22 52.44 1.67
N GLY A 324 -2.43 53.61 1.05
CA GLY A 324 -1.41 54.66 0.94
C GLY A 324 -1.03 55.30 2.28
N LEU A 325 -1.99 55.45 3.20
CA LEU A 325 -1.74 56.01 4.54
C LEU A 325 -1.00 55.03 5.47
N LEU A 326 -1.24 53.73 5.33
CA LEU A 326 -0.53 52.68 6.07
C LEU A 326 0.93 52.52 5.60
N ALA A 327 1.19 52.67 4.29
CA ALA A 327 2.55 52.62 3.74
C ALA A 327 3.42 53.81 4.21
N ARG A 328 2.81 54.98 4.48
CA ARG A 328 3.53 56.17 4.96
C ARG A 328 3.85 56.14 6.46
N ARG A 329 3.22 55.25 7.23
CA ARG A 329 3.50 55.05 8.67
C ARG A 329 4.58 53.99 8.96
N ARG A 330 5.07 53.29 7.93
CA ARG A 330 6.15 52.28 8.04
C ARG A 330 7.43 52.69 7.31
N ARG A 331 7.58 53.97 6.95
CA ARG A 331 8.85 54.59 6.54
C ARG A 331 9.26 55.64 7.56
#